data_AF-A0A512IZJ1-F1
#
_entry.id   AF-A0A512IZJ1-F1
#
_cell.length_a   1.000
_cell.length_b   1.000
_cell.length_c   1.000
_cell.angle_alpha   90.00
_cell.angle_beta   90.00
_cell.angle_gamma   90.00
#
_symmetry.space_group_name_H-M   'P 1'
#
loop_
_entity.id
_entity.type
_entity.pdbx_description
1 polymer ?
#
loop_
_entity_poly.entity_id
_entity_poly.type
_entity_poly.pdbx_seq_one_letter_code
_entity_poly.pdbx_strand_id
1 'polypeptide(L)' 'MTLLYHPHAHPHPLRPTRERILDVLLFLLSQSAAPTHRDWFEAVDDMFGEFSEPEKQRMVEAGVALLERTLNPAPQRLAA' A
#
# COMPACT_ATOMS: atom_id res chain seq x y z
N MET A 1 -15.00 -22.83 -38.69
CA MET A 1 -15.25 -22.05 -37.46
C MET A 1 -14.32 -22.59 -36.39
N THR A 2 -13.21 -21.90 -36.11
CA THR A 2 -12.33 -22.24 -34.99
C THR A 2 -11.94 -20.90 -34.34
N LEU A 3 -12.58 -20.60 -33.21
CA LEU A 3 -12.23 -19.43 -32.41
C LEU A 3 -10.89 -19.74 -31.71
N LEU A 4 -9.84 -19.06 -32.15
CA LEU A 4 -8.51 -19.14 -31.56
C LEU A 4 -8.55 -18.52 -30.15
N TYR A 5 -8.28 -19.36 -29.18
CA TYR A 5 -7.99 -19.03 -27.78
C TYR A 5 -6.96 -17.89 -27.74
N HIS A 6 -7.37 -16.71 -27.30
CA HIS A 6 -6.44 -15.63 -26.95
C HIS A 6 -6.13 -15.77 -25.45
N PRO A 7 -4.95 -16.28 -25.06
CA PRO A 7 -4.48 -16.08 -23.71
C PRO A 7 -4.02 -14.62 -23.64
N HIS A 8 -4.95 -13.70 -23.39
CA HIS A 8 -4.60 -12.39 -22.88
C HIS A 8 -4.15 -12.55 -21.43
N ALA A 9 -2.99 -13.18 -21.23
CA ALA A 9 -2.18 -12.91 -20.06
C ALA A 9 -1.67 -11.48 -20.23
N HIS A 10 -2.54 -10.51 -19.96
CA HIS A 10 -2.07 -9.16 -19.69
C HIS A 10 -1.17 -9.28 -18.46
N PRO A 11 0.13 -8.97 -18.53
CA PRO A 11 0.86 -8.69 -17.33
C PRO A 11 0.14 -7.49 -16.71
N HIS A 12 -0.61 -7.72 -15.63
CA HIS A 12 -1.14 -6.61 -14.86
C HIS A 12 0.05 -5.71 -14.57
N PRO A 13 0.04 -4.43 -15.02
CA PRO A 13 1.14 -3.54 -14.73
C PRO A 13 1.27 -3.55 -13.21
N LEU A 14 2.44 -3.96 -12.72
CA LEU A 14 2.74 -3.96 -11.30
C LEU A 14 2.50 -2.54 -10.82
N ARG A 15 1.34 -2.30 -10.19
CA ARG A 15 0.99 -0.96 -9.71
C ARG A 15 2.15 -0.46 -8.84
N PRO A 16 2.57 0.81 -8.98
CA PRO A 16 3.61 1.38 -8.14
C PRO A 16 3.31 1.16 -6.65
N THR A 17 4.34 0.84 -5.85
CA THR A 17 4.22 0.60 -4.41
C THR A 17 3.50 1.73 -3.68
N ARG A 18 3.68 2.97 -4.15
CA ARG A 18 2.99 4.15 -3.60
C ARG A 18 1.47 4.07 -3.72
N GLU A 19 0.95 3.61 -4.85
CA GLU A 19 -0.52 3.48 -5.06
C GLU A 19 -1.08 2.39 -4.14
N ARG A 20 -0.38 1.26 -4.02
CA ARG A 20 -0.75 0.16 -3.11
C ARG A 20 -0.79 0.61 -1.65
N ILE A 21 0.18 1.42 -1.23
CA ILE A 21 0.21 1.99 0.13
C ILE A 21 -0.97 2.93 0.37
N LEU A 22 -1.38 3.73 -0.63
CA LEU A 22 -2.56 4.59 -0.51
C LEU A 22 -3.85 3.80 -0.37
N ASP A 23 -3.99 2.69 -1.12
CA ASP A 23 -5.15 1.81 -0.99
C ASP A 23 -5.26 1.21 0.43
N VAL A 24 -4.14 0.77 1.00
CA VAL A 24 -4.05 0.26 2.40
C VAL A 24 -4.39 1.37 3.40
N LEU A 25 -3.89 2.58 3.18
CA LEU A 25 -4.19 3.74 4.04
C LEU A 25 -5.67 4.07 4.07
N LEU A 26 -6.32 4.13 2.91
CA LEU A 26 -7.75 4.43 2.80
C LEU A 26 -8.57 3.34 3.49
N PHE A 27 -8.19 2.07 3.33
CA PHE A 27 -8.82 0.96 4.02
C PHE A 27 -8.68 1.08 5.54
N LEU A 28 -7.47 1.28 6.07
CA LEU A 28 -7.22 1.39 7.51
C LEU A 28 -7.93 2.60 8.14
N LEU A 29 -7.86 3.76 7.50
CA LEU A 29 -8.49 4.98 8.00
C LEU A 29 -10.02 4.92 7.96
N SER A 30 -10.60 4.05 7.11
CA SER A 30 -12.04 3.80 7.12
C SER A 30 -12.51 3.01 8.35
N GLN A 31 -11.60 2.30 9.01
CA GLN A 31 -11.89 1.44 10.16
C GLN A 31 -11.43 2.03 11.50
N SER A 32 -10.30 2.75 11.50
CA SER A 32 -9.72 3.36 12.70
C SER A 32 -9.02 4.66 12.37
N ALA A 33 -9.24 5.69 13.19
CA ALA A 33 -8.55 6.98 13.07
C ALA A 33 -7.06 6.91 13.49
N ALA A 34 -6.63 5.84 14.15
CA ALA A 34 -5.26 5.63 14.61
C ALA A 34 -4.86 4.15 14.46
N PRO A 35 -4.60 3.68 13.22
CA PRO A 35 -4.25 2.29 12.96
C PRO A 35 -2.88 1.95 13.56
N THR A 36 -2.81 0.82 14.26
CA THR A 36 -1.59 0.27 14.84
C THR A 36 -0.76 -0.45 13.79
N HIS A 37 0.52 -0.73 14.09
CA HIS A 37 1.38 -1.53 13.22
C HIS A 37 0.78 -2.92 12.88
N ARG A 38 0.04 -3.51 13.83
CA ARG A 38 -0.62 -4.79 13.60
C ARG A 38 -1.74 -4.66 12.57
N ASP A 39 -2.57 -3.63 12.69
CA ASP A 39 -3.66 -3.36 11.74
C ASP A 39 -3.11 -3.17 10.32
N TRP A 40 -1.98 -2.45 10.22
CA TRP A 40 -1.24 -2.30 8.97
C TRP A 40 -0.82 -3.62 8.34
N PHE A 41 -0.26 -4.53 9.15
CA PHE A 41 0.17 -5.83 8.65
C PHE A 41 -1.02 -6.70 8.21
N GLU A 42 -2.09 -6.73 9.00
CA GLU A 42 -3.32 -7.47 8.65
C GLU A 42 -3.94 -6.94 7.35
N ALA A 43 -4.01 -5.62 7.17
CA ALA A 43 -4.52 -5.03 5.92
C ALA A 43 -3.63 -5.32 4.71
N VAL A 44 -2.31 -5.30 4.87
CA VAL A 44 -1.37 -5.66 3.80
C VAL A 44 -1.47 -7.15 3.47
N ASP A 45 -1.64 -8.02 4.46
CA ASP A 45 -1.81 -9.45 4.26
C ASP A 45 -3.12 -9.79 3.53
N ASP A 46 -4.23 -9.15 3.91
CA ASP A 46 -5.54 -9.31 3.27
C ASP A 46 -5.53 -8.84 1.81
N MET A 47 -4.86 -7.72 1.51
CA MET A 47 -4.87 -7.10 0.18
C MET A 47 -3.79 -7.62 -0.76
N PHE A 48 -2.69 -8.13 -0.21
CA PHE A 48 -1.47 -8.51 -0.94
C PHE A 48 -0.93 -9.86 -0.45
N GLY A 49 -1.84 -10.80 -0.17
CA GLY A 49 -1.53 -12.12 0.38
C GLY A 49 -0.49 -12.90 -0.43
N GLU A 50 -0.40 -12.65 -1.74
CA GLU A 50 0.55 -13.25 -2.68
C GLU A 50 2.01 -12.80 -2.51
N PHE A 51 2.27 -11.71 -1.77
CA PHE A 51 3.62 -11.21 -1.53
C PHE A 51 4.32 -11.98 -0.41
N SER A 52 5.65 -12.02 -0.47
CA SER A 52 6.44 -12.61 0.61
C SER A 52 6.35 -11.76 1.88
N GLU A 53 6.50 -12.39 3.04
CA GLU A 53 6.48 -11.69 4.33
C GLU A 53 7.48 -10.51 4.41
N PRO A 54 8.72 -10.60 3.91
CA PRO A 54 9.63 -9.46 3.85
C PRO A 54 9.15 -8.31 2.94
N GLU A 55 8.38 -8.60 1.88
CA GLU A 55 7.77 -7.57 1.04
C GLU A 55 6.63 -6.86 1.75
N LYS A 56 5.78 -7.64 2.45
CA LYS A 56 4.69 -7.10 3.28
C LYS A 56 5.24 -6.20 4.39
N GLN A 57 6.30 -6.61 5.09
CA GLN A 57 6.96 -5.79 6.11
C GLN A 57 7.46 -4.45 5.55
N ARG A 58 8.13 -4.45 4.39
CA ARG A 58 8.59 -3.21 3.74
C ARG A 58 7.43 -2.28 3.36
N MET A 59 6.29 -2.84 2.95
CA MET A 59 5.09 -2.04 2.66
C MET A 59 4.50 -1.40 3.91
N VAL A 60 4.44 -2.15 5.02
CA VAL A 60 4.00 -1.63 6.32
C VAL A 60 4.91 -0.50 6.79
N GLU A 61 6.24 -0.72 6.79
CA GLU A 61 7.21 0.30 7.20
C GLU A 61 7.10 1.58 6.35
N ALA A 62 6.97 1.43 5.03
CA ALA A 62 6.81 2.56 4.12
C ALA A 62 5.49 3.32 4.36
N GLY A 63 4.41 2.61 4.68
CA GLY A 63 3.11 3.19 4.99
C GLY A 63 3.09 3.95 6.32
N VAL A 64 3.67 3.36 7.37
CA VAL A 64 3.82 3.99 8.69
C VAL A 64 4.68 5.26 8.59
N ALA A 65 5.85 5.18 7.94
CA ALA A 65 6.73 6.33 7.75
C ALA A 65 6.05 7.48 6.96
N LEU A 66 5.17 7.13 6.01
CA LEU A 66 4.40 8.12 5.26
C LEU A 66 3.35 8.82 6.15
N LEU A 67 2.64 8.07 7.02
CA LEU A 67 1.72 8.66 8.00
C LEU A 67 2.44 9.56 8.98
N GLU A 68 3.56 9.12 9.55
CA GLU A 68 4.32 9.91 10.51
C GLU A 68 4.76 11.25 9.91
N ARG A 69 5.22 11.26 8.66
CA ARG A 69 5.56 12.49 7.92
C ARG A 69 4.37 13.39 7.63
N THR A 70 3.20 12.81 7.41
CA THR A 70 1.97 13.55 7.06
C THR A 70 1.30 14.14 8.30
N LEU A 71 1.28 13.39 9.42
CA LEU A 71 0.71 13.80 10.69
C LEU A 71 1.64 14.73 11.48
N ASN A 72 2.95 14.61 11.27
CA ASN A 72 3.94 15.51 11.85
C ASN A 72 4.71 16.23 10.73
N PRO A 73 4.06 17.15 9.99
CA PRO A 73 4.74 17.94 9.00
C PRO A 73 5.73 18.82 9.74
N ALA A 74 7.01 18.43 9.74
CA ALA A 74 8.07 19.31 10.21
C ALA A 74 7.87 20.67 9.56
N PRO A 75 7.88 21.79 10.32
CA PRO A 75 7.64 23.10 9.75
C PRO A 75 8.69 23.30 8.66
N GLN A 76 8.23 23.29 7.40
CA GLN A 76 9.05 23.67 6.27
C GLN A 76 9.45 25.10 6.58
N ARG A 77 10.71 25.31 7.00
CA ARG A 77 11.26 26.65 7.12
C ARG A 77 11.12 27.23 5.72
N LEU A 78 10.14 28.13 5.55
CA LEU A 78 10.11 29.08 4.46
C LEU A 78 11.43 29.83 4.56
N ALA A 79 12.42 29.38 3.80
CA ALA A 79 13.63 30.13 3.57
C ALA A 79 13.19 31.39 2.80
N ALA A 80 13.16 32.49 3.54
CA ALA A 80 12.98 33.84 3.01
C ALA A 80 14.17 34.23 2.13
#